data_AF-A0A085WTJ5-F1
#
_entry.id   AF-A0A085WTJ5-F1
#
_cell.length_a   1.000
_cell.length_b   1.000
_cell.length_c   1.000
_cell.angle_alpha   90.00
_cell.angle_beta   90.00
_cell.angle_gamma   90.00
#
_symmetry.space_group_name_H-M   'P 1'
#
loop_
_entity.id
_entity.type
_entity.pdbx_description
1 polymer ?
#
loop_
_entity_poly.entity_id
_entity_poly.type
_entity_poly.pdbx_seq_one_letter_code
_entity_poly.pdbx_strand_id
1 'polypeptide(L)'
;MPTLRSCLKAAVPLLLSLFLFALPAEAKGPSVVEEKGRIVFVEANGKKLPLTSGAQDSQPSLSPDGKAVVFVRKGSGKKLESAAGEVEANELWWISTTGGKPRQLVKSAESDDPKKFLGGLQAPQFSPDGKAVYFMSAAWATSSSVHKVDVASGKTSFVTDGNTLEVIPRGEHQGKLIVQKHKYFLGGGTYDWFWLVDPAGKEVGPIGEDESSFKELYVSEPPASP
;
A
#
# COMPACT_ATOMS: atom_id res chain seq x y z
N MET A 1 -21.82 -78.41 34.91
CA MET A 1 -22.93 -77.43 34.84
C MET A 1 -22.39 -76.09 35.33
N PRO A 2 -22.52 -75.00 34.54
CA PRO A 2 -21.70 -73.81 34.68
C PRO A 2 -22.31 -72.80 35.67
N THR A 3 -21.47 -72.00 36.33
CA THR A 3 -21.87 -70.71 36.90
C THR A 3 -20.83 -69.64 36.54
N LEU A 4 -21.32 -68.60 35.87
CA LEU A 4 -20.55 -67.44 35.42
C LEU A 4 -19.95 -66.67 36.61
N ARG A 5 -18.70 -66.22 36.49
CA ARG A 5 -18.19 -65.07 37.26
C ARG A 5 -17.74 -63.97 36.30
N SER A 6 -18.43 -62.85 36.42
CA SER A 6 -18.19 -61.59 35.72
C SER A 6 -16.86 -60.95 36.16
N CYS A 7 -16.04 -60.52 35.20
CA CYS A 7 -14.85 -59.69 35.43
C CYS A 7 -15.23 -58.21 35.35
N LEU A 8 -15.14 -57.48 36.47
CA LEU A 8 -15.12 -56.01 36.47
C LEU A 8 -13.71 -55.52 36.13
N LYS A 9 -13.54 -54.76 35.04
CA LYS A 9 -12.29 -54.02 34.75
C LYS A 9 -12.40 -52.62 35.36
N ALA A 10 -11.46 -52.25 36.23
CA ALA A 10 -11.31 -50.89 36.73
C ALA A 10 -10.68 -49.99 35.65
N ALA A 11 -11.26 -48.82 35.40
CA ALA A 11 -10.72 -47.81 34.50
C ALA A 11 -9.91 -46.78 35.30
N VAL A 12 -8.67 -46.53 34.88
CA VAL A 12 -7.80 -45.46 35.40
C VAL A 12 -7.98 -44.24 34.50
N PRO A 13 -8.36 -43.05 35.01
CA PRO A 13 -8.52 -41.88 34.16
C PRO A 13 -7.15 -41.26 33.85
N LEU A 14 -6.82 -41.15 32.57
CA LEU A 14 -5.68 -40.41 32.06
C LEU A 14 -6.00 -38.91 32.12
N LEU A 15 -5.40 -38.17 33.06
CA LEU A 15 -5.51 -36.72 33.14
C LEU A 15 -4.63 -36.10 32.04
N LEU A 16 -5.27 -35.68 30.94
CA LEU A 16 -4.63 -34.94 29.85
C LEU A 16 -4.43 -33.48 30.29
N SER A 17 -3.21 -33.13 30.71
CA SER A 17 -2.86 -31.74 31.02
C SER A 17 -2.72 -30.94 29.73
N LEU A 18 -3.74 -30.14 29.41
CA LEU A 18 -3.73 -29.22 28.28
C LEU A 18 -2.83 -28.02 28.61
N PHE A 19 -1.58 -28.04 28.13
CA PHE A 19 -0.73 -26.84 28.13
C PHE A 19 -1.26 -25.87 27.06
N LEU A 20 -1.97 -24.84 27.48
CA LEU A 20 -2.26 -23.69 26.62
C LEU A 20 -0.94 -22.95 26.36
N PHE A 21 -0.31 -23.19 25.21
CA PHE A 21 0.68 -22.26 24.70
C PHE A 21 -0.06 -21.01 24.21
N ALA A 22 0.00 -19.94 25.00
CA ALA A 22 -0.36 -18.62 24.51
C ALA A 22 0.66 -18.26 23.42
N LEU A 23 0.22 -18.27 22.16
CA LEU A 23 0.99 -17.67 21.07
C LEU A 23 1.26 -16.21 21.47
N PRO A 24 2.52 -15.73 21.42
CA PRO A 24 2.78 -14.32 21.67
C PRO A 24 1.97 -13.51 20.67
N ALA A 25 1.14 -12.59 21.18
CA ALA A 25 0.45 -11.64 20.34
C ALA A 25 1.51 -10.90 19.53
N GLU A 26 1.45 -11.03 18.21
CA GLU A 26 2.32 -10.31 17.30
C GLU A 26 2.16 -8.81 17.60
N ALA A 27 3.23 -8.18 18.08
CA ALA A 27 3.19 -6.77 18.44
C ALA A 27 2.99 -5.96 17.15
N LYS A 28 1.75 -5.55 16.88
CA LYS A 28 1.43 -4.70 15.72
C LYS A 28 2.21 -3.40 15.86
N GLY A 29 3.08 -3.12 14.90
CA GLY A 29 3.76 -1.83 14.79
C GLY A 29 2.78 -0.67 14.65
N PRO A 30 3.25 0.59 14.77
CA PRO A 30 2.40 1.74 14.53
C PRO A 30 1.81 1.68 13.11
N SER A 31 0.60 2.20 12.96
CA SER A 31 -0.10 2.21 11.67
C SER A 31 -0.91 3.50 11.50
N VAL A 32 -1.47 3.68 10.31
CA VAL A 32 -2.35 4.81 10.01
C VAL A 32 -3.61 4.32 9.34
N VAL A 33 -4.74 4.91 9.71
CA VAL A 33 -6.06 4.57 9.18
C VAL A 33 -6.85 5.83 8.83
N GLU A 34 -7.77 5.68 7.88
CA GLU A 34 -8.80 6.67 7.61
C GLU A 34 -10.05 6.37 8.46
N GLU A 35 -10.54 7.35 9.21
CA GLU A 35 -11.80 7.24 9.96
C GLU A 35 -12.72 8.42 9.68
N LYS A 36 -13.79 8.17 8.91
CA LYS A 36 -14.81 9.17 8.53
C LYS A 36 -14.17 10.38 7.82
N GLY A 37 -13.25 10.13 6.89
CA GLY A 37 -12.53 11.15 6.13
C GLY A 37 -11.46 11.93 6.93
N ARG A 38 -11.05 11.41 8.09
CA ARG A 38 -9.91 11.91 8.89
C ARG A 38 -8.77 10.92 8.88
N ILE A 39 -7.56 11.42 8.99
CA ILE A 39 -6.37 10.59 9.18
C ILE A 39 -6.14 10.38 10.68
N VAL A 40 -6.02 9.12 11.09
CA VAL A 40 -5.79 8.71 12.47
C VAL A 40 -4.52 7.86 12.54
N PHE A 41 -3.56 8.30 13.34
CA PHE A 41 -2.39 7.51 13.68
C PHE A 41 -2.73 6.54 14.82
N VAL A 42 -2.31 5.30 14.70
CA VAL A 42 -2.49 4.26 15.71
C VAL A 42 -1.11 3.88 16.22
N GLU A 43 -0.82 4.22 17.47
CA GLU A 43 0.42 3.82 18.15
C GLU A 43 0.49 2.29 18.28
N ALA A 44 1.68 1.73 18.49
CA ALA A 44 1.87 0.29 18.68
C ALA A 44 1.09 -0.28 19.90
N ASN A 45 0.78 0.56 20.89
CA ASN A 45 -0.05 0.20 22.04
C ASN A 45 -1.57 0.23 21.74
N GLY A 46 -1.97 0.55 20.49
CA GLY A 46 -3.36 0.66 20.05
C GLY A 46 -4.03 2.03 20.28
N LYS A 47 -3.35 2.99 20.91
CA LYS A 47 -3.88 4.34 21.13
C LYS A 47 -4.07 5.05 19.79
N LYS A 48 -5.25 5.62 19.61
CA LYS A 48 -5.63 6.38 18.40
C LYS A 48 -5.42 7.88 18.60
N LEU A 49 -4.71 8.50 17.67
CA LEU A 49 -4.39 9.91 17.63
C LEU A 49 -4.89 10.52 16.31
N PRO A 50 -6.02 11.25 16.32
CA PRO A 50 -6.47 11.97 15.14
C PRO A 50 -5.43 13.02 14.72
N LEU A 51 -4.91 12.92 13.50
CA LEU A 51 -3.95 13.87 12.96
C LEU A 51 -4.63 15.01 12.20
N THR A 52 -5.82 14.77 11.64
CA THR A 52 -6.58 15.79 10.90
C THR A 52 -7.99 16.00 11.43
N SER A 53 -8.53 17.19 11.18
CA SER A 53 -9.84 17.65 11.65
C SER A 53 -10.72 18.03 10.44
N GLY A 54 -11.33 17.06 9.78
CA GLY A 54 -12.23 17.26 8.62
C GLY A 54 -12.58 15.93 7.95
N ALA A 55 -13.57 15.88 7.06
CA ALA A 55 -14.04 14.63 6.41
C ALA A 55 -13.60 14.53 4.94
N GLN A 56 -12.39 14.99 4.64
CA GLN A 56 -11.89 15.24 3.28
C GLN A 56 -10.58 14.53 2.98
N ASP A 57 -10.02 13.82 3.96
CA ASP A 57 -8.73 13.17 3.87
C ASP A 57 -8.89 11.66 3.76
N SER A 58 -8.13 11.03 2.87
CA SER A 58 -8.24 9.60 2.58
C SER A 58 -6.92 8.97 2.17
N GLN A 59 -6.92 7.64 2.08
CA GLN A 59 -5.80 6.82 1.58
C GLN A 59 -4.44 7.18 2.23
N PRO A 60 -4.35 7.15 3.58
CA PRO A 60 -3.10 7.49 4.25
C PRO A 60 -2.02 6.42 4.07
N SER A 61 -0.77 6.85 4.03
CA SER A 61 0.42 5.99 4.06
C SER A 61 1.41 6.53 5.10
N LEU A 62 1.89 5.64 5.98
CA LEU A 62 2.86 5.94 7.03
C LEU A 62 4.28 5.84 6.45
N SER A 63 5.15 6.79 6.80
CA SER A 63 6.55 6.76 6.41
C SER A 63 7.27 5.56 7.04
N PRO A 64 8.34 5.03 6.40
CA PRO A 64 9.07 3.87 6.93
C PRO A 64 9.64 4.09 8.34
N ASP A 65 10.01 5.33 8.68
CA ASP A 65 10.50 5.70 10.01
C ASP A 65 9.38 5.97 11.03
N GLY A 66 8.11 5.84 10.61
CA GLY A 66 6.93 6.06 11.43
C GLY A 66 6.69 7.51 11.85
N LYS A 67 7.41 8.48 11.28
CA LYS A 67 7.35 9.88 11.74
C LYS A 67 6.38 10.74 10.96
N ALA A 68 5.97 10.33 9.77
CA ALA A 68 5.13 11.13 8.91
C ALA A 68 4.03 10.31 8.23
N VAL A 69 2.96 10.99 7.84
CA VAL A 69 1.89 10.42 7.04
C VAL A 69 1.72 11.26 5.78
N VAL A 70 1.63 10.60 4.63
CA VAL A 70 1.11 11.19 3.40
C VAL A 70 -0.33 10.72 3.18
N PHE A 71 -1.18 11.59 2.64
CA PHE A 71 -2.59 11.27 2.40
C PHE A 71 -3.15 12.09 1.24
N VAL A 72 -4.26 11.62 0.69
CA VAL A 72 -5.04 12.34 -0.33
C VAL A 72 -6.01 13.29 0.38
N ARG A 73 -6.10 14.54 -0.09
CA ARG A 73 -7.09 15.51 0.36
C ARG A 73 -7.99 15.91 -0.81
N LYS A 74 -9.30 15.86 -0.62
CA LYS A 74 -10.27 16.39 -1.60
C LYS A 74 -10.00 17.88 -1.84
N GLY A 75 -10.04 18.28 -3.11
CA GLY A 75 -9.92 19.67 -3.51
C GLY A 75 -11.20 20.46 -3.27
N SER A 76 -11.28 21.67 -3.82
CA SER A 76 -12.44 22.58 -3.71
C SER A 76 -13.66 22.15 -4.56
N GLY A 77 -13.72 20.90 -5.02
CA GLY A 77 -14.73 20.40 -5.97
C GLY A 77 -14.49 20.78 -7.43
N LYS A 78 -13.34 21.40 -7.76
CA LYS A 78 -12.94 21.65 -9.15
C LYS A 78 -12.72 20.30 -9.86
N LYS A 79 -13.27 20.16 -11.06
CA LYS A 79 -13.02 19.03 -11.96
C LYS A 79 -11.92 19.38 -12.97
N LEU A 80 -11.11 18.40 -13.31
CA LEU A 80 -10.09 18.46 -14.37
C LEU A 80 -10.44 17.42 -15.43
N GLU A 81 -10.27 17.77 -16.70
CA GLU A 81 -10.50 16.84 -17.81
C GLU A 81 -9.21 16.09 -18.16
N SER A 82 -9.27 14.76 -18.19
CA SER A 82 -8.19 13.89 -18.68
C SER A 82 -8.68 13.07 -19.86
N ALA A 83 -7.80 12.34 -20.56
CA ALA A 83 -8.26 11.43 -21.61
C ALA A 83 -9.06 10.22 -21.06
N ALA A 84 -9.05 10.01 -19.73
CA ALA A 84 -9.91 9.06 -19.04
C ALA A 84 -11.27 9.65 -18.60
N GLY A 85 -11.50 10.96 -18.85
CA GLY A 85 -12.68 11.72 -18.43
C GLY A 85 -12.41 12.68 -17.27
N GLU A 86 -13.49 13.25 -16.73
CA GLU A 86 -13.47 14.19 -15.61
C GLU A 86 -13.00 13.54 -14.30
N VAL A 87 -12.02 14.16 -13.65
CA VAL A 87 -11.51 13.76 -12.34
C VAL A 87 -11.48 14.94 -11.36
N GLU A 88 -11.49 14.63 -10.06
CA GLU A 88 -11.34 15.66 -9.03
C GLU A 88 -9.95 16.27 -9.04
N ALA A 89 -9.88 17.60 -8.83
CA ALA A 89 -8.64 18.33 -8.58
C ALA A 89 -8.19 18.15 -7.11
N ASN A 90 -8.02 16.90 -6.67
CA ASN A 90 -7.53 16.57 -5.33
C ASN A 90 -6.00 16.73 -5.22
N GLU A 91 -5.48 16.61 -4.00
CA GLU A 91 -4.11 17.00 -3.67
C GLU A 91 -3.45 15.95 -2.76
N LEU A 92 -2.12 15.88 -2.77
CA LEU A 92 -1.38 15.10 -1.77
C LEU A 92 -0.85 16.00 -0.67
N TRP A 93 -1.04 15.55 0.55
CA TRP A 93 -0.69 16.27 1.76
C TRP A 93 0.15 15.42 2.68
N TRP A 94 0.97 16.08 3.49
CA TRP A 94 1.89 15.47 4.43
C TRP A 94 1.64 16.05 5.83
N ILE A 95 1.75 15.22 6.86
CA ILE A 95 1.66 15.63 8.27
C ILE A 95 2.60 14.80 9.15
N SER A 96 3.13 15.39 10.22
CA SER A 96 3.87 14.65 11.25
C SER A 96 2.93 13.76 12.07
N THR A 97 3.40 12.58 12.46
CA THR A 97 2.67 11.68 13.40
C THR A 97 2.55 12.26 14.80
N THR A 98 3.36 13.27 15.14
CA THR A 98 3.20 14.06 16.36
C THR A 98 2.13 15.15 16.22
N GLY A 99 1.44 15.23 15.09
CA GLY A 99 0.46 16.25 14.76
C GLY A 99 1.06 17.53 14.20
N GLY A 100 0.28 18.62 14.25
CA GLY A 100 0.65 19.92 13.71
C GLY A 100 -0.12 20.28 12.43
N LYS A 101 0.33 21.32 11.73
CA LYS A 101 -0.32 21.78 10.49
C LYS A 101 0.09 20.89 9.32
N PRO A 102 -0.86 20.25 8.59
CA PRO A 102 -0.54 19.57 7.34
C PRO A 102 0.08 20.54 6.33
N ARG A 103 1.04 20.07 5.54
CA ARG A 103 1.60 20.80 4.40
C ARG A 103 1.21 20.13 3.10
N GLN A 104 0.95 20.91 2.07
CA GLN A 104 0.71 20.40 0.73
C GLN A 104 2.02 19.87 0.14
N LEU A 105 1.98 18.67 -0.44
CA LEU A 105 3.13 18.04 -1.08
C LEU A 105 3.00 18.06 -2.62
N VAL A 106 1.80 17.75 -3.13
CA VAL A 106 1.49 17.84 -4.57
C VAL A 106 0.18 18.60 -4.74
N LYS A 107 0.22 19.61 -5.60
CA LYS A 107 -0.96 20.33 -6.08
C LYS A 107 -1.42 19.73 -7.40
N SER A 108 -2.73 19.71 -7.61
CA SER A 108 -3.29 19.35 -8.90
C SER A 108 -2.90 20.35 -10.00
N ALA A 109 -2.74 19.84 -11.22
CA ALA A 109 -2.31 20.62 -12.37
C ALA A 109 -2.87 20.00 -13.65
N GLU A 110 -3.47 20.83 -14.49
CA GLU A 110 -3.90 20.44 -15.83
C GLU A 110 -2.70 20.43 -16.79
N SER A 111 -2.75 19.53 -17.77
CA SER A 111 -1.78 19.48 -18.87
C SER A 111 -2.34 18.63 -20.01
N ASP A 112 -2.06 19.05 -21.25
CA ASP A 112 -2.33 18.23 -22.44
C ASP A 112 -1.40 17.02 -22.54
N ASP A 113 -0.26 17.03 -21.83
CA ASP A 113 0.65 15.90 -21.72
C ASP A 113 0.21 15.01 -20.54
N PRO A 114 -0.29 13.78 -20.79
CA PRO A 114 -0.78 12.90 -19.72
C PRO A 114 0.31 12.52 -18.69
N LYS A 115 1.60 12.66 -19.05
CA LYS A 115 2.72 12.44 -18.12
C LYS A 115 2.97 13.62 -17.18
N LYS A 116 2.30 14.75 -17.42
CA LYS A 116 2.37 15.97 -16.58
C LYS A 116 1.04 16.33 -15.94
N PHE A 117 -0.04 15.67 -16.35
CA PHE A 117 -1.35 15.83 -15.73
C PHE A 117 -1.34 15.31 -14.29
N LEU A 118 -1.82 16.13 -13.36
CA LEU A 118 -1.92 15.84 -11.94
C LEU A 118 -3.36 16.07 -11.48
N GLY A 119 -4.22 15.08 -11.69
CA GLY A 119 -5.60 15.06 -11.21
C GLY A 119 -6.00 13.63 -10.84
N GLY A 120 -7.01 13.49 -9.96
CA GLY A 120 -7.40 12.16 -9.46
C GLY A 120 -6.26 11.44 -8.73
N LEU A 121 -5.48 12.19 -7.94
CA LEU A 121 -4.32 11.69 -7.21
C LEU A 121 -4.73 10.58 -6.24
N GLN A 122 -4.04 9.44 -6.25
CA GLN A 122 -4.41 8.29 -5.43
C GLN A 122 -3.21 7.39 -5.10
N ALA A 123 -3.44 6.44 -4.20
CA ALA A 123 -2.49 5.40 -3.75
C ALA A 123 -1.09 5.93 -3.38
N PRO A 124 -0.97 6.98 -2.53
CA PRO A 124 0.34 7.50 -2.18
C PRO A 124 1.10 6.48 -1.30
N GLN A 125 2.38 6.24 -1.62
CA GLN A 125 3.25 5.32 -0.88
C GLN A 125 4.66 5.90 -0.78
N PHE A 126 5.23 5.89 0.42
CA PHE A 126 6.62 6.32 0.62
C PHE A 126 7.61 5.35 -0.03
N SER A 127 8.73 5.87 -0.53
CA SER A 127 9.92 5.06 -0.80
C SER A 127 10.47 4.47 0.51
N PRO A 128 11.20 3.34 0.48
CA PRO A 128 11.75 2.71 1.68
C PRO A 128 12.70 3.61 2.48
N ASP A 129 13.35 4.57 1.83
CA ASP A 129 14.22 5.57 2.48
C ASP A 129 13.47 6.83 2.95
N GLY A 130 12.15 6.91 2.72
CA GLY A 130 11.29 8.02 3.10
C GLY A 130 11.50 9.34 2.33
N LYS A 131 12.39 9.36 1.32
CA LYS A 131 12.75 10.58 0.59
C LYS A 131 11.80 10.92 -0.55
N ALA A 132 11.06 9.95 -1.06
CA ALA A 132 10.08 10.14 -2.12
C ALA A 132 8.71 9.58 -1.70
N VAL A 133 7.67 10.08 -2.34
CA VAL A 133 6.35 9.47 -2.35
C VAL A 133 5.99 9.14 -3.80
N TYR A 134 5.66 7.89 -4.06
CA TYR A 134 5.03 7.45 -5.29
C TYR A 134 3.52 7.59 -5.18
N PHE A 135 2.85 7.92 -6.27
CA PHE A 135 1.40 8.06 -6.33
C PHE A 135 0.91 7.91 -7.77
N MET A 136 -0.39 7.70 -7.94
CA MET A 136 -1.02 7.64 -9.25
C MET A 136 -1.83 8.88 -9.56
N SER A 137 -1.99 9.22 -10.84
CA SER A 137 -2.93 10.22 -11.36
C SER A 137 -3.66 9.69 -12.59
N ALA A 138 -4.80 10.29 -12.93
CA ALA A 138 -5.47 10.02 -14.20
C ALA A 138 -4.57 10.42 -15.37
N ALA A 139 -4.65 9.71 -16.50
CA ALA A 139 -3.81 10.01 -17.66
C ALA A 139 -4.51 9.65 -18.98
N TRP A 140 -4.34 8.41 -19.44
CA TRP A 140 -4.89 7.91 -20.70
C TRP A 140 -6.22 7.15 -20.48
N ALA A 141 -6.96 6.92 -21.55
CA ALA A 141 -8.20 6.14 -21.51
C ALA A 141 -7.99 4.69 -21.03
N THR A 142 -6.79 4.13 -21.21
CA THR A 142 -6.46 2.73 -20.90
C THR A 142 -5.49 2.58 -19.74
N SER A 143 -4.92 3.68 -19.23
CA SER A 143 -3.95 3.62 -18.14
C SER A 143 -3.86 4.91 -17.32
N SER A 144 -3.58 4.77 -16.04
CA SER A 144 -3.16 5.89 -15.18
C SER A 144 -1.66 6.16 -15.33
N SER A 145 -1.20 7.27 -14.77
CA SER A 145 0.23 7.57 -14.62
C SER A 145 0.69 7.27 -13.20
N VAL A 146 1.87 6.68 -13.05
CA VAL A 146 2.62 6.60 -11.80
C VAL A 146 3.64 7.73 -11.78
N HIS A 147 3.60 8.52 -10.71
CA HIS A 147 4.52 9.63 -10.46
C HIS A 147 5.31 9.40 -9.19
N LYS A 148 6.40 10.15 -9.04
CA LYS A 148 7.11 10.32 -7.79
C LYS A 148 7.27 11.81 -7.47
N VAL A 149 7.13 12.15 -6.20
CA VAL A 149 7.45 13.47 -5.65
C VAL A 149 8.57 13.35 -4.63
N ASP A 150 9.58 14.20 -4.75
CA ASP A 150 10.62 14.35 -3.73
C ASP A 150 10.05 15.07 -2.50
N VAL A 151 10.18 14.46 -1.32
CA VAL A 151 9.50 14.92 -0.09
C VAL A 151 10.02 16.28 0.38
N ALA A 152 11.31 16.57 0.13
CA ALA A 152 11.97 17.79 0.59
C ALA A 152 11.67 18.99 -0.32
N SER A 153 11.78 18.80 -1.64
CA SER A 153 11.63 19.86 -2.64
C SER A 153 10.21 19.99 -3.19
N GLY A 154 9.36 18.96 -3.04
CA GLY A 154 8.05 18.90 -3.69
C GLY A 154 8.13 18.72 -5.21
N LYS A 155 9.31 18.38 -5.75
CA LYS A 155 9.48 18.19 -7.20
C LYS A 155 8.86 16.86 -7.63
N THR A 156 7.87 16.96 -8.51
CA THR A 156 7.19 15.81 -9.12
C THR A 156 7.82 15.41 -10.45
N SER A 157 7.86 14.11 -10.74
CA SER A 157 8.26 13.56 -12.03
C SER A 157 7.44 12.31 -12.37
N PHE A 158 7.19 12.09 -13.66
CA PHE A 158 6.61 10.84 -14.17
C PHE A 158 7.59 9.68 -13.99
N VAL A 159 7.05 8.49 -13.70
CA VAL A 159 7.82 7.24 -13.57
C VAL A 159 7.41 6.29 -14.70
N THR A 160 6.15 5.86 -14.73
CA THR A 160 5.66 4.90 -15.72
C THR A 160 4.13 5.00 -15.84
N ASP A 161 3.53 4.46 -16.90
CA ASP A 161 2.09 4.22 -16.97
C ASP A 161 1.71 2.97 -16.14
N GLY A 162 0.49 2.88 -15.64
CA GLY A 162 0.07 1.73 -14.86
C GLY A 162 -1.31 1.87 -14.25
N ASN A 163 -1.92 0.74 -13.88
CA ASN A 163 -3.28 0.65 -13.33
C ASN A 163 -3.27 0.31 -11.83
N THR A 164 -2.11 -0.04 -11.27
CA THR A 164 -1.89 -0.21 -9.84
C THR A 164 -0.52 0.35 -9.45
N LEU A 165 -0.29 0.51 -8.15
CA LEU A 165 1.00 0.93 -7.61
C LEU A 165 1.24 0.24 -6.27
N GLU A 166 2.36 -0.46 -6.18
CA GLU A 166 2.94 -0.91 -4.91
C GLU A 166 4.44 -0.64 -4.88
N VAL A 167 4.92 -0.03 -3.80
CA VAL A 167 6.34 0.16 -3.52
C VAL A 167 6.82 -1.03 -2.69
N ILE A 168 7.85 -1.73 -3.16
CA ILE A 168 8.42 -2.86 -2.42
C ILE A 168 9.20 -2.34 -1.20
N PRO A 169 8.76 -2.64 0.04
CA PRO A 169 9.33 -2.01 1.24
C PRO A 169 10.67 -2.62 1.67
N ARG A 170 10.94 -3.89 1.31
CA ARG A 170 12.10 -4.66 1.78
C ARG A 170 12.42 -5.81 0.80
N GLY A 171 13.49 -6.56 1.09
CA GLY A 171 13.91 -7.72 0.30
C GLY A 171 14.78 -7.36 -0.90
N GLU A 172 15.02 -8.33 -1.78
CA GLU A 172 15.93 -8.22 -2.93
C GLU A 172 15.54 -7.09 -3.90
N HIS A 173 14.25 -6.77 -3.94
CA HIS A 173 13.70 -5.76 -4.85
C HIS A 173 13.24 -4.50 -4.14
N GLN A 174 13.73 -4.24 -2.91
CA GLN A 174 13.43 -3.04 -2.15
C GLN A 174 13.55 -1.76 -3.00
N GLY A 175 12.51 -0.93 -2.93
CA GLY A 175 12.42 0.36 -3.61
C GLY A 175 11.95 0.28 -5.06
N LYS A 176 11.95 -0.90 -5.69
CA LYS A 176 11.26 -1.12 -6.97
C LYS A 176 9.74 -1.10 -6.76
N LEU A 177 9.03 -1.03 -7.88
CA LEU A 177 7.59 -0.95 -7.93
C LEU A 177 7.00 -2.22 -8.55
N ILE A 178 5.88 -2.66 -8.00
CA ILE A 178 4.98 -3.59 -8.69
C ILE A 178 3.84 -2.77 -9.27
N VAL A 179 3.66 -2.88 -10.59
CA VAL A 179 2.70 -2.08 -11.35
C VAL A 179 1.96 -2.99 -12.30
N GLN A 180 0.63 -3.05 -12.22
CA GLN A 180 -0.19 -3.70 -13.25
C GLN A 180 -0.21 -2.79 -14.49
N LYS A 181 0.09 -3.35 -15.66
CA LYS A 181 0.20 -2.59 -16.90
C LYS A 181 -0.65 -3.21 -18.00
N HIS A 182 -1.43 -2.37 -18.66
CA HIS A 182 -2.15 -2.73 -19.88
C HIS A 182 -1.18 -2.73 -21.08
N LYS A 183 -0.96 -3.90 -21.69
CA LYS A 183 0.01 -4.08 -22.78
C LYS A 183 -0.55 -4.95 -23.88
N TYR A 184 0.15 -4.99 -25.01
CA TYR A 184 -0.26 -5.68 -26.22
C TYR A 184 0.66 -6.85 -26.53
N PHE A 185 0.09 -7.98 -26.93
CA PHE A 185 0.87 -9.07 -27.50
C PHE A 185 1.30 -8.72 -28.93
N LEU A 186 2.47 -9.23 -29.36
CA LEU A 186 2.93 -9.06 -30.74
C LEU A 186 1.96 -9.66 -31.77
N GLY A 187 1.28 -10.75 -31.40
CA GLY A 187 0.26 -11.40 -32.23
C GLY A 187 -1.12 -10.75 -32.20
N GLY A 188 -1.27 -9.60 -31.53
CA GLY A 188 -2.56 -8.96 -31.29
C GLY A 188 -3.24 -9.42 -30.00
N GLY A 189 -4.17 -8.60 -29.52
CA GLY A 189 -4.77 -8.74 -28.19
C GLY A 189 -4.03 -7.96 -27.11
N THR A 190 -4.61 -7.95 -25.92
CA THR A 190 -4.13 -7.19 -24.75
C THR A 190 -3.99 -8.10 -23.54
N TYR A 191 -3.20 -7.66 -22.57
CA TYR A 191 -3.10 -8.27 -21.26
C TYR A 191 -2.84 -7.21 -20.19
N ASP A 192 -3.22 -7.54 -18.95
CA ASP A 192 -3.04 -6.70 -17.77
C ASP A 192 -2.22 -7.46 -16.73
N TRP A 193 -0.91 -7.55 -16.97
CA TRP A 193 0.02 -8.25 -16.09
C TRP A 193 0.67 -7.29 -15.11
N PHE A 194 1.12 -7.82 -13.99
CA PHE A 194 2.02 -7.15 -13.07
C PHE A 194 3.43 -7.13 -13.65
N TRP A 195 4.08 -5.99 -13.51
CA TRP A 195 5.46 -5.74 -13.94
C TRP A 195 6.28 -5.23 -12.77
N LEU A 196 7.52 -5.69 -12.70
CA LEU A 196 8.53 -5.10 -11.84
C LEU A 196 9.14 -3.89 -12.56
N VAL A 197 9.05 -2.72 -11.96
CA VAL A 197 9.52 -1.44 -12.52
C VAL A 197 10.53 -0.82 -11.55
N ASP A 198 11.62 -0.28 -12.05
CA ASP A 198 12.61 0.39 -11.21
C ASP A 198 12.19 1.84 -10.84
N PRO A 199 12.85 2.49 -9.87
CA PRO A 199 12.57 3.89 -9.48
C PRO A 199 12.72 4.94 -10.60
N ALA A 200 13.40 4.59 -11.69
CA ALA A 200 13.57 5.44 -12.87
C ALA A 200 12.48 5.23 -13.92
N GLY A 201 11.58 4.24 -13.72
CA GLY A 201 10.48 3.92 -14.63
C GLY A 201 10.82 2.84 -15.65
N LYS A 202 12.00 2.22 -15.57
CA LYS A 202 12.38 1.14 -16.47
C LYS A 202 11.70 -0.15 -16.05
N GLU A 203 11.04 -0.80 -17.00
CA GLU A 203 10.53 -2.16 -16.83
C GLU A 203 11.70 -3.14 -16.68
N VAL A 204 11.78 -3.80 -15.53
CA VAL A 204 12.78 -4.85 -15.24
C VAL A 204 12.33 -6.17 -15.86
N GLY A 205 11.06 -6.51 -15.71
CA GLY A 205 10.47 -7.69 -16.32
C GLY A 205 9.01 -7.91 -15.88
N PRO A 206 8.27 -8.77 -16.60
CA PRO A 206 6.94 -9.18 -16.19
C PRO A 206 7.02 -10.06 -14.94
N ILE A 207 6.11 -9.82 -14.00
CA ILE A 207 5.85 -10.70 -12.85
C ILE A 207 4.85 -11.78 -13.27
N GLY A 208 3.78 -11.39 -13.97
CA GLY A 208 2.75 -12.29 -14.49
C GLY A 208 1.33 -11.78 -14.22
N GLU A 209 0.34 -12.66 -14.33
CA GLU A 209 -1.07 -12.35 -14.07
C GLU A 209 -1.37 -12.14 -12.58
N ASP A 210 -0.54 -12.71 -11.71
CA ASP A 210 -0.62 -12.62 -10.25
C ASP A 210 0.76 -12.26 -9.68
N GLU A 211 0.75 -11.58 -8.54
CA GLU A 211 1.96 -11.09 -7.85
C GLU A 211 2.25 -11.84 -6.54
N SER A 212 1.41 -12.78 -6.12
CA SER A 212 1.45 -13.41 -4.81
C SER A 212 2.72 -14.22 -4.59
N SER A 213 3.05 -15.12 -5.54
CA SER A 213 4.29 -15.92 -5.46
C SER A 213 5.54 -15.04 -5.53
N PHE A 214 5.51 -13.96 -6.31
CA PHE A 214 6.62 -13.02 -6.37
C PHE A 214 6.83 -12.33 -5.02
N LYS A 215 5.75 -11.88 -4.38
CA LYS A 215 5.83 -11.24 -3.05
C LYS A 215 6.32 -12.20 -1.98
N GLU A 216 5.85 -13.44 -1.99
CA GLU A 216 6.30 -14.48 -1.05
C GLU A 216 7.82 -14.69 -1.18
N LEU A 217 8.36 -14.75 -2.39
CA LEU A 217 9.77 -15.04 -2.62
C LEU A 217 10.71 -13.83 -2.43
N TYR A 218 10.27 -12.62 -2.82
CA TYR A 218 11.19 -11.48 -2.97
C TYR A 218 10.89 -10.28 -2.06
N VAL A 219 9.73 -10.26 -1.40
CA VAL A 219 9.29 -9.13 -0.55
C VAL A 219 9.18 -9.52 0.92
N SER A 220 8.86 -10.79 1.21
CA SER A 220 8.82 -11.29 2.58
C SER A 220 10.22 -11.36 3.20
N GLU A 221 10.31 -11.36 4.53
CA GLU A 221 11.57 -11.76 5.17
C GLU A 221 11.82 -13.24 4.84
N PRO A 222 13.05 -13.63 4.49
CA PRO A 222 13.35 -15.04 4.30
C PRO A 222 12.91 -15.80 5.56
N PRO A 223 12.29 -16.99 5.42
CA PRO A 223 11.89 -17.77 6.57
C PRO A 223 13.09 -17.89 7.52
N ALA A 224 12.85 -17.66 8.81
CA ALA A 224 13.87 -17.83 9.83
C ALA A 224 14.55 -19.19 9.59
N SER A 225 15.88 -19.17 9.41
CA SER A 225 16.62 -20.41 9.18
C SER A 225 16.30 -21.38 10.33
N PRO A 226 16.02 -22.67 10.02
CA PRO A 226 15.68 -23.65 11.04
C PRO A 226 16.79 -23.87 12.07
#